data_AF-A0A512JR07-F1
#
_entry.id   AF-A0A512JR07-F1
#
_cell.length_a   1.000
_cell.length_b   1.000
_cell.length_c   1.000
_cell.angle_alpha   90.00
_cell.angle_beta   90.00
_cell.angle_gamma   90.00
#
_symmetry.space_group_name_H-M   'P 1'
#
loop_
_entity.id
_entity.type
_entity.pdbx_description
1 polymer ?
#
loop_
_entity_poly.entity_id
_entity_poly.type
_entity_poly.pdbx_seq_one_letter_code
_entity_poly.pdbx_strand_id
1 'polypeptide(L)'
;MSQVISGIRIPDNARALAREAVELVREHASDLLFNHSVRVFVFGAMRGVRDGLTFDSELLYVAALFHDLGLADAYHTPTKRFEIDGADAARAFLQRHRLPGQKADLVW
;
A
#
# COMPACT_ATOMS: atom_id res chain seq x y z
N MET A 1 -16.40 -1.26 -10.67
CA MET A 1 -17.16 -0.95 -9.45
C MET A 1 -16.27 -1.25 -8.26
N SER A 2 -16.09 -0.31 -7.32
CA SER A 2 -15.25 -0.51 -6.12
C SER A 2 -15.74 -1.70 -5.31
N GLN A 3 -14.83 -2.65 -5.04
CA GLN A 3 -15.14 -3.82 -4.24
C GLN A 3 -15.35 -3.39 -2.78
N VAL A 4 -16.30 -4.01 -2.09
CA VAL A 4 -16.53 -3.81 -0.65
C VAL A 4 -16.34 -5.15 0.05
N ILE A 5 -15.48 -5.19 1.07
CA ILE A 5 -15.18 -6.38 1.87
C ILE A 5 -15.41 -6.04 3.34
N SER A 6 -16.34 -6.72 3.98
CA SER A 6 -16.66 -6.51 5.41
C SER A 6 -16.94 -5.04 5.77
N GLY A 7 -17.65 -4.32 4.89
CA GLY A 7 -17.94 -2.89 5.08
C GLY A 7 -16.79 -1.92 4.73
N ILE A 8 -15.61 -2.43 4.38
CA ILE A 8 -14.46 -1.64 3.93
C ILE A 8 -14.49 -1.54 2.40
N ARG A 9 -14.46 -0.31 1.89
CA ARG A 9 -14.34 -0.03 0.46
C ARG A 9 -12.89 -0.10 0.02
N ILE A 10 -12.60 -0.90 -1.01
CA ILE A 10 -11.25 -1.03 -1.58
C ILE A 10 -10.98 0.17 -2.53
N PRO A 11 -9.89 0.94 -2.36
CA PRO A 11 -9.62 2.13 -3.18
C PRO A 11 -9.17 1.85 -4.63
N ASP A 12 -9.14 0.60 -5.08
CA ASP A 12 -8.44 0.11 -6.28
C ASP A 12 -8.91 0.69 -7.64
N ASN A 13 -10.13 1.20 -7.74
CA ASN A 13 -10.70 1.66 -9.02
C ASN A 13 -11.37 3.04 -8.98
N ALA A 14 -11.34 3.71 -7.83
CA ALA A 14 -11.92 5.04 -7.67
C ALA A 14 -10.91 6.16 -7.95
N ARG A 15 -9.60 5.88 -7.88
CA ARG A 15 -8.53 6.87 -8.00
C ARG A 15 -7.31 6.32 -8.71
N ALA A 16 -6.63 7.18 -9.47
CA ALA A 16 -5.45 6.81 -10.26
C ALA A 16 -4.32 6.26 -9.39
N LEU A 17 -4.05 6.87 -8.23
CA LEU A 17 -2.95 6.47 -7.35
C LEU A 17 -3.09 5.03 -6.86
N ALA A 18 -4.23 4.67 -6.27
CA ALA A 18 -4.48 3.31 -5.77
C ALA A 18 -4.48 2.26 -6.89
N ARG A 19 -4.97 2.62 -8.08
CA ARG A 19 -4.93 1.74 -9.24
C ARG A 19 -3.49 1.48 -9.70
N GLU A 20 -2.69 2.52 -9.86
CA GLU A 20 -1.28 2.39 -10.27
C GLU A 20 -0.43 1.67 -9.21
N ALA A 21 -0.76 1.83 -7.92
CA ALA A 21 -0.17 1.05 -6.84
C ALA A 21 -0.48 -0.45 -6.99
N VAL A 22 -1.73 -0.81 -7.28
CA VAL A 22 -2.12 -2.21 -7.52
C VAL A 22 -1.39 -2.77 -8.74
N GLU A 23 -1.34 -2.03 -9.84
CA GLU A 23 -0.65 -2.46 -11.07
C GLU A 23 0.84 -2.71 -10.80
N LEU A 24 1.53 -1.77 -10.15
CA LEU A 24 2.95 -1.90 -9.81
C LEU A 24 3.22 -3.09 -8.88
N VAL A 25 2.44 -3.24 -7.80
CA VAL A 25 2.67 -4.33 -6.84
C VAL A 25 2.34 -5.68 -7.47
N ARG A 26 1.32 -5.79 -8.31
CA ARG A 26 1.00 -7.04 -9.03
C ARG A 26 2.04 -7.41 -10.09
N GLU A 27 2.72 -6.43 -10.67
CA GLU A 27 3.79 -6.67 -11.64
C GLU A 27 5.02 -7.32 -10.98
N HIS A 28 5.30 -7.01 -9.71
CA HIS A 28 6.56 -7.38 -9.06
C HIS A 28 6.41 -8.38 -7.90
N ALA A 29 5.30 -8.37 -7.19
CA ALA A 29 5.03 -9.27 -6.07
C ALA A 29 4.23 -10.49 -6.52
N SER A 30 4.42 -11.62 -5.82
CA SER A 30 3.58 -12.81 -6.04
C SER A 30 2.12 -12.53 -5.67
N ASP A 31 1.20 -13.31 -6.25
CA ASP A 31 -0.22 -13.26 -5.87
C ASP A 31 -0.44 -13.49 -4.37
N LEU A 32 0.41 -14.30 -3.74
CA LEU A 32 0.35 -14.54 -2.29
C LEU A 32 0.63 -13.25 -1.51
N LEU A 33 1.70 -12.52 -1.86
CA LEU A 33 2.07 -11.26 -1.20
C LEU A 33 1.04 -10.17 -1.49
N PHE A 34 0.58 -10.04 -2.74
CA PHE A 34 -0.47 -9.08 -3.08
C PHE A 34 -1.75 -9.34 -2.26
N ASN A 35 -2.23 -10.59 -2.24
CA ASN A 35 -3.45 -10.94 -1.51
C ASN A 35 -3.28 -10.77 0.00
N HIS A 36 -2.06 -11.01 0.53
CA HIS A 36 -1.72 -10.70 1.92
C HIS A 36 -1.81 -9.21 2.22
N SER A 37 -1.18 -8.36 1.42
CA SER A 37 -1.26 -6.91 1.57
C SER A 37 -2.69 -6.36 1.52
N VAL A 38 -3.55 -6.90 0.65
CA VAL A 38 -4.97 -6.53 0.61
C VAL A 38 -5.69 -6.93 1.92
N ARG A 39 -5.40 -8.11 2.49
CA ARG A 39 -5.94 -8.49 3.81
C ARG A 39 -5.44 -7.57 4.91
N VAL A 40 -4.16 -7.20 4.90
CA VAL A 40 -3.57 -6.23 5.85
C VAL A 40 -4.33 -4.91 5.80
N PHE A 41 -4.60 -4.37 4.61
CA PHE A 41 -5.43 -3.17 4.46
C PHE A 41 -6.82 -3.34 5.08
N VAL A 42 -7.54 -4.42 4.73
CA VAL A 42 -8.90 -4.65 5.22
C VAL A 42 -8.92 -4.78 6.75
N PHE A 43 -8.00 -5.53 7.34
CA PHE A 43 -7.89 -5.68 8.79
C PHE A 43 -7.53 -4.36 9.48
N GLY A 44 -6.58 -3.61 8.94
CA GLY A 44 -6.19 -2.30 9.46
C GLY A 44 -7.34 -1.29 9.39
N ALA A 45 -8.05 -1.22 8.27
CA ALA A 45 -9.18 -0.33 8.07
C ALA A 45 -10.36 -0.69 8.99
N MET A 46 -10.71 -1.98 9.12
CA MET A 46 -11.74 -2.42 10.07
C MET A 46 -11.39 -2.05 11.50
N ARG A 47 -10.12 -2.22 11.88
CA ARG A 47 -9.65 -1.82 13.22
C ARG A 47 -9.77 -0.32 13.43
N GLY A 48 -9.33 0.49 12.47
CA GLY A 48 -9.44 1.95 12.53
C GLY A 48 -10.88 2.43 12.66
N VAL A 49 -11.80 1.85 11.87
CA VAL A 49 -13.24 2.16 11.96
C VAL A 49 -13.81 1.80 13.33
N ARG A 50 -13.50 0.60 13.84
CA ARG A 50 -13.97 0.16 15.16
C ARG A 50 -13.49 1.06 16.29
N ASP A 51 -12.26 1.56 16.18
CA ASP A 51 -11.63 2.42 17.18
C ASP A 51 -11.98 3.92 16.97
N GLY A 52 -12.83 4.26 15.99
CA GLY A 52 -13.26 5.63 15.70
C GLY A 52 -12.17 6.53 15.12
N LEU A 53 -11.12 5.94 14.54
CA LEU A 53 -9.98 6.68 13.98
C LEU A 53 -10.34 7.25 12.59
N THR A 54 -9.90 8.49 12.34
CA THR A 54 -9.92 9.09 11.01
C THR A 54 -8.59 8.81 10.32
N PHE A 55 -8.64 8.26 9.11
CA PHE A 55 -7.45 7.95 8.31
C PHE A 55 -7.70 8.19 6.81
N ASP A 56 -6.64 8.50 6.07
CA ASP A 56 -6.68 8.55 4.62
C ASP A 56 -6.64 7.11 4.09
N SER A 57 -7.79 6.60 3.62
CA SER A 57 -7.91 5.22 3.16
C SER A 57 -7.02 4.90 1.96
N GLU A 58 -6.72 5.91 1.12
CA GLU A 58 -5.88 5.72 -0.05
C GLU A 58 -4.41 5.60 0.36
N LEU A 59 -3.94 6.42 1.32
CA LEU A 59 -2.60 6.25 1.89
C LEU A 59 -2.44 4.95 2.67
N LEU A 60 -3.45 4.56 3.47
CA LEU A 60 -3.42 3.27 4.18
C LEU A 60 -3.33 2.10 3.20
N TYR A 61 -4.02 2.18 2.07
CA TYR A 61 -3.97 1.14 1.05
C TYR A 61 -2.60 1.08 0.36
N VAL A 62 -2.02 2.22 -0.01
CA VAL A 62 -0.65 2.26 -0.56
C VAL A 62 0.35 1.71 0.46
N ALA A 63 0.29 2.11 1.73
CA ALA A 63 1.16 1.58 2.77
C ALA A 63 1.06 0.05 2.89
N ALA A 64 -0.17 -0.48 2.96
CA ALA A 64 -0.39 -1.91 3.03
C ALA A 64 0.12 -2.65 1.79
N LEU A 65 -0.12 -2.12 0.58
CA LEU A 65 0.35 -2.73 -0.66
C LEU A 65 1.87 -2.83 -0.75
N PHE A 66 2.60 -1.82 -0.27
CA PHE A 66 4.04 -1.73 -0.39
C PHE A 66 4.83 -2.33 0.79
N HIS A 67 4.19 -2.62 1.94
CA HIS A 67 4.91 -3.01 3.16
C HIS A 67 5.83 -4.24 3.01
N ASP A 68 5.44 -5.18 2.15
CA ASP A 68 6.20 -6.40 1.85
C ASP A 68 6.86 -6.35 0.46
N LEU A 69 6.81 -5.22 -0.26
CA LEU A 69 7.34 -5.14 -1.63
C LEU A 69 8.86 -5.31 -1.68
N GLY A 70 9.57 -4.99 -0.59
CA GLY A 70 11.01 -5.25 -0.48
C GLY A 70 11.38 -6.74 -0.47
N LEU A 71 10.41 -7.66 -0.36
CA LEU A 71 10.62 -9.10 -0.56
C LEU A 71 10.65 -9.50 -2.05
N ALA A 72 10.23 -8.62 -2.96
CA ALA A 72 10.30 -8.87 -4.39
C ALA A 72 11.70 -8.59 -4.94
N ASP A 73 12.20 -9.46 -5.82
CA ASP A 73 13.56 -9.39 -6.38
C ASP A 73 13.90 -8.02 -7.00
N ALA A 74 12.92 -7.36 -7.62
CA ALA A 74 13.11 -6.06 -8.26
C ALA A 74 13.31 -4.88 -7.29
N TYR A 75 12.89 -5.03 -6.03
CA TYR A 75 12.95 -3.99 -5.00
C TYR A 75 13.90 -4.34 -3.85
N HIS A 76 14.26 -5.62 -3.70
CA HIS A 76 15.25 -6.08 -2.75
C HIS A 76 16.64 -5.50 -3.05
N THR A 77 17.30 -4.97 -2.03
CA THR A 77 18.72 -4.61 -2.11
C THR A 77 19.59 -5.49 -1.21
N PRO A 78 20.87 -5.77 -1.57
CA PRO A 78 21.72 -6.68 -0.79
C PRO A 78 22.07 -6.18 0.61
N THR A 79 21.89 -4.88 0.88
CA THR A 79 22.41 -4.21 2.08
C THR A 79 21.33 -3.69 3.01
N LYS A 80 20.09 -3.56 2.55
CA LYS A 80 18.97 -3.11 3.38
C LYS A 80 18.11 -4.29 3.80
N ARG A 81 17.34 -4.09 4.86
CA ARG A 81 16.28 -5.01 5.25
C ARG A 81 15.05 -4.73 4.37
N PHE A 82 14.26 -5.75 4.09
CA PHE A 82 13.13 -5.65 3.15
C PHE A 82 12.10 -4.58 3.56
N GLU A 83 11.95 -4.29 4.86
CA GLU A 83 11.05 -3.27 5.38
C GLU A 83 11.48 -1.87 4.90
N ILE A 84 12.80 -1.61 4.87
CA ILE A 84 13.36 -0.34 4.38
C ILE A 84 13.24 -0.27 2.87
N ASP A 85 13.48 -1.37 2.16
CA ASP A 85 13.31 -1.43 0.70
C ASP A 85 11.85 -1.19 0.28
N GLY A 86 10.89 -1.80 0.98
CA GLY A 86 9.45 -1.58 0.75
C GLY A 86 9.02 -0.15 1.07
N ALA A 87 9.48 0.41 2.19
CA ALA A 87 9.22 1.78 2.58
C ALA A 87 9.80 2.78 1.56
N ASP A 88 11.05 2.60 1.14
CA ASP A 88 11.71 3.43 0.11
C ASP A 88 10.95 3.36 -1.22
N ALA A 89 10.48 2.17 -1.63
CA ALA A 89 9.66 2.00 -2.82
C ALA A 89 8.33 2.75 -2.71
N ALA A 90 7.65 2.69 -1.57
CA ALA A 90 6.40 3.40 -1.33
C ALA A 90 6.61 4.93 -1.40
N ARG A 91 7.69 5.42 -0.78
CA ARG A 91 8.07 6.83 -0.81
C ARG A 91 8.35 7.31 -2.23
N ALA A 92 9.15 6.57 -2.99
CA ALA A 92 9.46 6.88 -4.39
C ALA A 92 8.21 6.89 -5.26
N PHE A 93 7.31 5.93 -5.07
CA PHE A 93 6.01 5.89 -5.75
C PHE A 93 5.19 7.16 -5.46
N LEU A 94 4.98 7.51 -4.19
CA LEU A 94 4.19 8.69 -3.81
C LEU A 94 4.80 10.01 -4.30
N GLN A 95 6.13 10.12 -4.30
CA GLN A 95 6.85 11.27 -4.85
C GLN A 95 6.65 11.40 -6.36
N ARG A 96 6.68 10.29 -7.11
CA ARG A 96 6.39 10.28 -8.56
C ARG A 96 4.99 10.79 -8.87
N HIS A 97 4.03 10.52 -7.98
CA HIS A 97 2.67 11.04 -8.05
C HIS A 97 2.50 12.46 -7.48
N ARG A 98 3.60 13.13 -7.12
CA ARG A 98 3.65 14.51 -6.61
C ARG A 98 2.80 14.72 -5.34
N LEU A 99 2.68 13.69 -4.50
CA LEU A 99 2.06 13.87 -3.19
C LEU A 99 3.00 14.70 -2.28
N PRO A 100 2.45 15.48 -1.34
CA PRO A 100 3.24 16.22 -0.36
C PRO A 100 4.18 15.29 0.43
N GLY A 101 5.39 15.79 0.75
CA GLY A 101 6.41 15.01 1.49
C GLY A 101 5.87 14.38 2.77
N GLN A 102 5.06 15.12 3.54
CA GLN A 102 4.42 14.61 4.76
C GLN A 102 3.55 13.36 4.54
N LYS A 103 2.88 13.25 3.37
CA LYS A 103 2.10 12.05 3.03
C LYS A 103 2.99 10.87 2.68
N ALA A 104 4.13 11.13 2.02
CA ALA A 104 5.11 10.10 1.73
C ALA A 104 5.83 9.62 3.01
N ASP A 105 6.13 10.55 3.91
CA ASP A 105 6.74 10.25 5.22
C ASP A 105 5.78 9.51 6.16
N LEU A 106 4.46 9.65 6.00
CA LEU A 106 3.47 8.89 6.76
C LEU A 106 3.37 7.42 6.32
N VAL A 107 3.75 7.13 5.07
CA VAL A 107 3.67 5.78 4.48
C VAL A 107 4.97 5.00 4.64
N TRP A 108 6.12 5.69 4.74
CA TRP A 108 7.45 5.12 4.96
C TRP A 108 7.63 4.67 6.42
#